data_AF-A0A015LDH0-F1
#
_entry.id   AF-A0A015LDH0-F1
#
_cell.length_a   1.000
_cell.length_b   1.000
_cell.length_c   1.000
_cell.angle_alpha   90.00
_cell.angle_beta   90.00
_cell.angle_gamma   90.00
#
_symmetry.space_group_name_H-M   'P 1'
#
loop_
_entity.id
_entity.type
_entity.pdbx_description
1 polymer ?
#
loop_
_entity_poly.entity_id
_entity_poly.type
_entity_poly.pdbx_seq_one_letter_code
_entity_poly.pdbx_strand_id
1 'polypeptide(L)'
;MDKDEIFAKKLQEEEEKELELLQLKRLHEESDSLELALKLQAEDYLRTKENNNADLVDFDPSNPNPDLHKLFLAFNQQYFWGQLSRVEVRWSKKMTLCAGLCEYQSGGYICIRMSEPLLKFRPQSDMIETLLHEMIHAYLFVTHNIQDRSGHGPEFHKHMHRINAAAGTNITVYHNFHDEVNYYKTHVWKCNGPCQHKPPYYGIVKRSMNRKPQKADSWFETHQETCGGTFIKVSEPPKKEEEHSEKKERKGKKSKRKIENEISKDNVILDEKDPSKKARSILDYFESSTVKQGSDINIPIQIFDDETEKYCGNITINNKASSFKTSTVQCPICGDNSIEADEINEHIDLCIQIE
;
A
#
# COMPACT_ATOMS: atom_id res chain seq x y z
N MET A 1 33.97 -46.26 39.27
CA MET A 1 34.49 -45.08 38.55
C MET A 1 35.87 -44.78 39.08
N ASP A 2 36.81 -44.63 38.16
CA ASP A 2 38.20 -44.28 38.48
C ASP A 2 38.25 -42.84 39.01
N LYS A 3 39.16 -42.54 39.95
CA LYS A 3 39.25 -41.20 40.56
C LYS A 3 39.58 -40.14 39.51
N ASP A 4 40.33 -40.53 38.49
CA ASP A 4 40.72 -39.67 37.38
C ASP A 4 39.53 -39.34 36.47
N GLU A 5 38.57 -40.26 36.31
CA GLU A 5 37.35 -40.03 35.54
C GLU A 5 36.41 -39.02 36.24
N ILE A 6 36.33 -39.09 37.57
CA ILE A 6 35.57 -38.12 38.38
C ILE A 6 36.21 -36.74 38.32
N PHE A 7 37.54 -36.67 38.35
CA PHE A 7 38.28 -35.41 38.25
C PHE A 7 38.11 -34.78 36.86
N ALA A 8 38.24 -35.57 35.79
CA ALA A 8 38.04 -35.11 34.42
C ALA A 8 36.62 -34.56 34.19
N LYS A 9 35.59 -35.26 34.69
CA LYS A 9 34.19 -34.79 34.60
C LYS A 9 33.97 -33.46 35.33
N LYS A 10 34.56 -33.30 36.52
CA LYS A 10 34.47 -32.02 37.26
C LYS A 10 35.14 -30.87 36.52
N LEU A 11 36.30 -31.12 35.92
CA LEU A 11 37.03 -30.11 35.16
C LEU A 11 36.23 -29.69 33.91
N GLN A 12 35.60 -30.65 33.24
CA GLN A 12 34.76 -30.40 32.07
C GLN A 12 33.48 -29.62 32.42
N GLU A 13 32.83 -29.95 33.54
CA GLU A 13 31.68 -29.18 34.05
C GLU A 13 32.05 -27.74 34.45
N GLU A 14 33.29 -27.52 34.91
CA GLU A 14 33.78 -26.19 35.28
C GLU A 14 34.07 -25.34 34.03
N GLU A 15 34.66 -25.94 32.99
CA GLU A 15 34.89 -25.31 31.69
C GLU A 15 33.57 -24.94 30.98
N GLU A 16 32.57 -25.84 31.01
CA GLU A 16 31.24 -25.58 30.45
C GLU A 16 30.54 -24.40 31.14
N LYS A 17 30.64 -24.30 32.47
CA LYS A 17 30.09 -23.17 33.24
C LYS A 17 30.78 -21.85 32.94
N GLU A 18 32.10 -21.88 32.74
CA GLU A 18 32.86 -20.68 32.38
C GLU A 18 32.45 -20.18 30.98
N LEU A 19 32.23 -21.10 30.04
CA LEU A 19 31.77 -20.78 28.69
C LEU A 19 30.37 -20.16 28.69
N GLU A 20 29.46 -20.71 29.49
CA GLU A 20 28.08 -20.21 29.62
C GLU A 20 28.06 -18.80 30.24
N LEU A 21 28.93 -18.55 31.22
CA LEU A 21 29.09 -17.23 31.82
C LEU A 21 29.63 -16.20 30.82
N LEU A 22 30.58 -16.59 29.96
CA LEU A 22 31.11 -15.74 28.90
C LEU A 22 30.05 -15.42 27.84
N GLN A 23 29.20 -16.40 27.50
CA GLN A 23 28.08 -16.21 26.58
C GLN A 23 27.06 -15.20 27.15
N LEU A 24 26.72 -15.30 28.44
CA LEU A 24 25.82 -14.38 29.13
C LEU A 24 26.38 -12.96 29.20
N LYS A 25 27.68 -12.79 29.45
CA LYS A 25 28.33 -11.47 29.44
C LYS A 25 28.24 -10.80 28.08
N ARG A 26 28.47 -11.55 27.00
CA ARG A 26 28.35 -11.02 25.62
C ARG A 26 26.93 -10.57 25.31
N LEU A 27 25.92 -11.36 25.71
CA LEU A 27 24.51 -11.02 25.52
C LEU A 27 24.11 -9.76 26.31
N HIS A 28 24.66 -9.59 27.51
CA HIS A 28 24.44 -8.38 28.32
C HIS A 28 25.09 -7.14 27.69
N GLU A 29 26.32 -7.25 27.19
CA GLU A 29 26.99 -6.16 26.47
C GLU A 29 26.24 -5.78 25.18
N GLU A 30 25.70 -6.77 24.45
CA GLU A 30 24.85 -6.52 23.28
C GLU A 30 23.51 -5.85 23.65
N SER A 31 22.89 -6.25 24.77
CA SER A 31 21.66 -5.60 25.23
C SER A 31 21.90 -4.16 25.70
N ASP A 32 23.01 -3.91 26.39
CA ASP A 32 23.40 -2.57 26.85
C ASP A 32 23.70 -1.65 25.65
N SER A 33 24.36 -2.19 24.61
CA SER A 33 24.63 -1.48 23.35
C SER A 33 23.34 -1.13 22.60
N LEU A 34 22.38 -2.06 22.55
CA LEU A 34 21.07 -1.83 21.94
C LEU A 34 20.26 -0.80 22.73
N GLU A 35 20.27 -0.86 24.06
CA GLU A 35 19.59 0.10 24.92
C GLU A 35 20.20 1.51 24.77
N LEU A 36 21.52 1.62 24.64
CA LEU A 36 22.20 2.88 24.37
C LEU A 36 21.84 3.44 22.99
N ALA A 37 21.78 2.61 21.96
CA ALA A 37 21.36 3.01 20.62
C ALA A 37 19.90 3.53 20.62
N LEU A 38 19.00 2.87 21.35
CA LEU A 38 17.61 3.30 21.51
C LEU A 38 17.50 4.64 22.26
N LYS A 39 18.33 4.84 23.30
CA LYS A 39 18.40 6.13 24.02
C LYS A 39 18.88 7.25 23.13
N LEU A 40 19.96 7.03 22.36
CA LEU A 40 20.48 8.02 21.41
C LEU A 40 19.47 8.36 20.30
N GLN A 41 18.75 7.35 19.78
CA GLN A 41 17.66 7.58 18.82
C GLN A 41 16.50 8.38 19.43
N ALA A 42 16.14 8.10 20.68
CA ALA A 42 15.11 8.86 21.39
C ALA A 42 15.54 10.30 21.69
N GLU A 43 16.81 10.52 22.05
CA GLU A 43 17.39 11.84 22.26
C GLU A 43 17.46 12.65 20.96
N ASP A 44 17.86 12.04 19.84
CA ASP A 44 17.82 12.69 18.52
C ASP A 44 16.38 13.04 18.09
N TYR A 45 15.41 12.17 18.40
CA TYR A 45 13.99 12.45 18.19
C TYR A 45 13.49 13.63 19.04
N LEU A 46 13.89 13.73 20.30
CA LEU A 46 13.55 14.86 21.17
C LEU A 46 14.24 16.14 20.71
N ARG A 47 15.51 16.05 20.28
CA ARG A 47 16.29 17.18 19.76
C ARG A 47 15.72 17.73 18.45
N THR A 48 15.22 16.87 17.58
CA THR A 48 14.49 17.29 16.36
C THR A 48 13.12 17.89 16.70
N LYS A 49 12.43 17.39 17.72
CA LYS A 49 11.18 17.96 18.22
C LYS A 49 11.34 19.36 18.82
N GLU A 50 12.43 19.64 19.54
CA GLU A 50 12.71 20.95 20.14
C GLU A 50 13.14 22.01 19.11
N ASN A 51 13.93 21.62 18.10
CA ASN A 51 14.36 22.53 17.03
C ASN A 51 13.26 22.83 16.00
N ASN A 52 12.22 22.00 15.92
CA ASN A 52 11.08 22.14 15.00
C ASN A 52 9.83 22.75 15.66
N ASN A 53 9.98 23.60 16.69
CA ASN A 53 8.84 24.32 17.27
C ASN A 53 8.15 25.31 16.28
N ALA A 54 8.68 25.45 15.06
CA ALA A 54 8.05 26.15 13.93
C ALA A 54 7.35 25.22 12.91
N ASP A 55 7.56 23.89 13.00
CA ASP A 55 7.07 22.88 12.05
C ASP A 55 6.36 21.71 12.77
N LEU A 56 5.70 22.00 13.90
CA LEU A 56 4.69 21.08 14.43
C LEU A 56 3.64 20.87 13.34
N VAL A 57 3.58 19.64 12.85
CA VAL A 57 2.66 19.18 11.82
C VAL A 57 1.26 19.61 12.22
N ASP A 58 0.76 20.67 11.60
CA ASP A 58 -0.67 20.95 11.56
C ASP A 58 -1.28 19.90 10.63
N PHE A 59 -1.38 18.67 11.14
CA PHE A 59 -2.25 17.67 10.56
C PHE A 59 -3.66 18.13 10.87
N ASP A 60 -4.15 19.09 10.08
CA ASP A 60 -5.54 19.48 10.07
C ASP A 60 -6.33 18.29 9.49
N PRO A 61 -7.11 17.56 10.30
CA PRO A 61 -7.95 16.46 9.81
C PRO A 61 -9.04 16.96 8.84
N SER A 62 -9.23 18.28 8.78
CA SER A 62 -10.15 18.97 7.87
C SER A 62 -9.48 19.32 6.54
N ASN A 63 -8.16 19.17 6.41
CA ASN A 63 -7.46 19.48 5.17
C ASN A 63 -7.75 18.39 4.13
N PRO A 64 -8.50 18.70 3.07
CA PRO A 64 -8.89 17.71 2.06
C PRO A 64 -7.71 17.19 1.23
N ASN A 65 -6.54 17.84 1.30
CA ASN A 65 -5.33 17.44 0.58
C ASN A 65 -4.11 17.46 1.52
N PRO A 66 -3.87 16.36 2.24
CA PRO A 66 -2.68 16.25 3.08
C PRO A 66 -1.41 16.29 2.23
N ASP A 67 -0.38 16.93 2.75
CA ASP A 67 0.93 16.97 2.10
C ASP A 67 1.57 15.57 2.15
N LEU A 68 1.67 14.94 0.97
CA LEU A 68 2.23 13.60 0.79
C LEU A 68 3.65 13.48 1.37
N HIS A 69 4.50 14.50 1.18
CA HIS A 69 5.87 14.45 1.67
C HIS A 69 5.92 14.52 3.19
N LYS A 70 5.09 15.36 3.81
CA LYS A 70 5.01 15.47 5.27
C LYS A 70 4.52 14.15 5.89
N LEU A 71 3.48 13.54 5.31
CA LEU A 71 2.98 12.24 5.76
C LEU A 71 4.07 11.16 5.67
N PHE A 72 4.78 11.09 4.55
CA PHE A 72 5.87 10.14 4.38
C PHE A 72 6.97 10.32 5.44
N LEU A 73 7.39 11.55 5.74
CA LEU A 73 8.39 11.82 6.77
C LEU A 73 7.89 11.41 8.16
N ALA A 74 6.64 11.75 8.50
CA ALA A 74 6.03 11.39 9.77
C ALA A 74 5.94 9.85 9.93
N PHE A 75 5.43 9.15 8.92
CA PHE A 75 5.32 7.70 8.94
C PHE A 75 6.67 6.99 8.94
N ASN A 76 7.66 7.51 8.22
CA ASN A 76 9.03 6.97 8.25
C ASN A 76 9.58 6.98 9.68
N GLN A 77 9.43 8.11 10.38
CA GLN A 77 9.87 8.22 11.76
C GLN A 77 9.06 7.32 12.70
N GLN A 78 7.74 7.30 12.56
CA GLN A 78 6.85 6.64 13.51
C GLN A 78 6.78 5.13 13.35
N TYR A 79 6.82 4.63 12.11
CA TYR A 79 6.53 3.21 11.82
C TYR A 79 7.71 2.45 11.19
N PHE A 80 8.74 3.15 10.72
CA PHE A 80 9.86 2.56 9.98
C PHE A 80 11.25 2.98 10.52
N TRP A 81 11.34 3.50 11.74
CA TRP A 81 12.59 3.82 12.44
C TRP A 81 13.55 4.72 11.64
N GLY A 82 13.01 5.60 10.77
CA GLY A 82 13.82 6.47 9.92
C GLY A 82 14.55 5.78 8.77
N GLN A 83 14.36 4.47 8.56
CA GLN A 83 15.09 3.66 7.58
C GLN A 83 14.75 4.00 6.11
N LEU A 84 13.65 4.71 5.85
CA LEU A 84 13.22 5.10 4.51
C LEU A 84 13.79 6.44 4.05
N SER A 85 14.81 6.98 4.72
CA SER A 85 15.39 8.30 4.40
C SER A 85 15.96 8.43 2.98
N ARG A 86 16.22 7.30 2.28
CA ARG A 86 16.72 7.27 0.90
C ARG A 86 15.63 6.99 -0.14
N VAL A 87 14.36 6.90 0.29
CA VAL A 87 13.22 6.61 -0.58
C VAL A 87 12.58 7.92 -1.02
N GLU A 88 12.34 8.07 -2.32
CA GLU A 88 11.54 9.16 -2.87
C GLU A 88 10.06 8.79 -2.82
N VAL A 89 9.20 9.76 -2.48
CA VAL A 89 7.74 9.63 -2.64
C VAL A 89 7.26 10.73 -3.58
N ARG A 90 6.33 10.42 -4.50
CA ARG A 90 5.75 11.43 -5.41
C ARG A 90 4.38 11.07 -5.95
N TRP A 91 3.63 12.09 -6.36
CA TRP A 91 2.40 11.92 -7.12
C TRP A 91 2.66 11.57 -8.59
N SER A 92 1.83 10.69 -9.15
CA SER A 92 1.77 10.38 -10.57
C SER A 92 0.44 10.82 -11.17
N LYS A 93 0.51 11.73 -12.15
CA LYS A 93 -0.66 12.27 -12.86
C LYS A 93 -1.25 11.31 -13.91
N LYS A 94 -0.55 10.22 -14.20
CA LYS A 94 -0.85 9.30 -15.32
C LYS A 94 -1.05 7.86 -14.88
N MET A 95 -0.82 7.53 -13.61
CA MET A 95 -0.96 6.17 -13.11
C MET A 95 -2.43 5.86 -12.85
N THR A 96 -3.01 4.94 -13.60
CA THR A 96 -4.45 4.60 -13.54
C THR A 96 -4.71 3.10 -13.44
N LEU A 97 -3.66 2.29 -13.28
CA LEU A 97 -3.78 0.83 -13.14
C LEU A 97 -3.74 0.37 -11.67
N CYS A 98 -3.06 1.13 -10.82
CA CYS A 98 -2.93 0.89 -9.39
C CYS A 98 -2.86 2.23 -8.65
N ALA A 99 -3.23 2.25 -7.37
CA ALA A 99 -3.22 3.48 -6.57
C ALA A 99 -1.84 3.81 -5.98
N GLY A 100 -1.02 2.79 -5.71
CA GLY A 100 0.35 2.91 -5.25
C GLY A 100 1.27 2.05 -6.12
N LEU A 101 2.55 2.42 -6.17
CA LEU A 101 3.59 1.60 -6.77
C LEU A 101 4.96 1.93 -6.17
N CYS A 102 5.62 0.92 -5.62
CA CYS A 102 7.00 0.99 -5.20
C CYS A 102 7.96 0.44 -6.28
N GLU A 103 8.81 1.30 -6.83
CA GLU A 103 9.76 0.96 -7.88
C GLU A 103 11.20 0.97 -7.35
N TYR A 104 11.89 -0.17 -7.47
CA TYR A 104 13.34 -0.23 -7.38
C TYR A 104 13.97 0.08 -8.74
N GLN A 105 14.74 1.16 -8.82
CA GLN A 105 15.46 1.60 -10.02
C GLN A 105 16.93 1.14 -9.98
N SER A 106 17.53 1.01 -11.17
CA SER A 106 18.94 0.68 -11.32
C SER A 106 19.81 1.68 -10.56
N GLY A 107 20.68 1.18 -9.68
CA GLY A 107 21.54 2.00 -8.82
C GLY A 107 21.10 2.11 -7.36
N GLY A 108 20.11 1.32 -6.92
CA GLY A 108 19.70 1.27 -5.51
C GLY A 108 18.71 2.35 -5.11
N TYR A 109 18.11 3.03 -6.08
CA TYR A 109 17.13 4.09 -5.85
C TYR A 109 15.72 3.52 -5.75
N ILE A 110 15.01 3.83 -4.66
CA ILE A 110 13.63 3.37 -4.44
C ILE A 110 12.69 4.56 -4.52
N CYS A 111 11.61 4.40 -5.29
CA CYS A 111 10.62 5.44 -5.54
C CYS A 111 9.21 4.91 -5.31
N ILE A 112 8.50 5.50 -4.36
CA ILE A 112 7.07 5.30 -4.15
C ILE A 112 6.31 6.31 -5.01
N ARG A 113 5.38 5.81 -5.82
CA ARG A 113 4.46 6.63 -6.63
C ARG A 113 3.05 6.45 -6.11
N MET A 114 2.35 7.55 -5.93
CA MET A 114 0.93 7.58 -5.57
C MET A 114 0.10 8.05 -6.77
N SER A 115 -1.04 7.41 -7.04
CA SER A 115 -1.92 7.76 -8.15
C SER A 115 -2.79 8.96 -7.78
N GLU A 116 -2.49 10.12 -8.35
CA GLU A 116 -3.38 11.27 -8.24
C GLU A 116 -4.76 10.96 -8.89
N PRO A 117 -4.85 10.33 -10.09
CA PRO A 117 -6.13 10.00 -10.72
C PRO A 117 -7.07 9.11 -9.91
N LEU A 118 -6.52 8.14 -9.15
CA LEU A 118 -7.31 7.18 -8.38
C LEU A 118 -7.59 7.63 -6.95
N LEU A 119 -6.71 8.43 -6.33
CA LEU A 119 -6.82 8.79 -4.91
C LEU A 119 -7.44 10.17 -4.65
N LYS A 120 -7.39 11.11 -5.59
CA LYS A 120 -7.82 12.52 -5.35
C LYS A 120 -9.29 12.71 -4.97
N PHE A 121 -10.15 11.73 -5.24
CA PHE A 121 -11.58 11.76 -4.93
C PHE A 121 -11.97 10.67 -3.92
N ARG A 122 -10.99 10.03 -3.31
CA ARG A 122 -11.19 8.99 -2.31
C ARG A 122 -11.14 9.59 -0.91
N PRO A 123 -11.69 8.91 0.09
CA PRO A 123 -11.43 9.24 1.48
C PRO A 123 -9.93 9.29 1.78
N GLN A 124 -9.55 10.15 2.73
CA GLN A 124 -8.15 10.29 3.13
C GLN A 124 -7.54 8.98 3.65
N SER A 125 -8.35 8.11 4.27
CA SER A 125 -7.95 6.79 4.73
C SER A 125 -7.29 5.97 3.63
N ASP A 126 -7.86 5.97 2.42
CA ASP A 126 -7.34 5.17 1.31
C ASP A 126 -5.96 5.66 0.86
N MET A 127 -5.76 6.98 0.86
CA MET A 127 -4.45 7.55 0.54
C MET A 127 -3.40 7.19 1.60
N ILE A 128 -3.77 7.25 2.88
CA ILE A 128 -2.90 6.87 4.00
C ILE A 128 -2.56 5.37 3.96
N GLU A 129 -3.56 4.51 3.78
CA GLU A 129 -3.40 3.06 3.74
C GLU A 129 -2.59 2.62 2.52
N THR A 130 -2.84 3.19 1.34
CA THR A 130 -2.00 2.96 0.15
C THR A 130 -0.58 3.46 0.37
N LEU A 131 -0.37 4.63 0.99
CA LEU A 131 0.98 5.11 1.25
C LEU A 131 1.74 4.17 2.19
N LEU A 132 1.12 3.75 3.30
CA LEU A 132 1.72 2.83 4.25
C LEU A 132 2.00 1.45 3.62
N HIS A 133 1.10 0.97 2.76
CA HIS A 133 1.32 -0.25 1.97
C HIS A 133 2.61 -0.16 1.15
N GLU A 134 2.77 0.90 0.35
CA GLU A 134 3.98 1.08 -0.47
C GLU A 134 5.24 1.32 0.38
N MET A 135 5.11 1.94 1.55
CA MET A 135 6.22 2.12 2.49
C MET A 135 6.68 0.80 3.11
N ILE A 136 5.78 -0.18 3.32
CA ILE A 136 6.16 -1.53 3.74
C ILE A 136 7.00 -2.19 2.63
N HIS A 137 6.57 -2.13 1.37
CA HIS A 137 7.37 -2.64 0.25
C HIS A 137 8.76 -1.97 0.20
N ALA A 138 8.80 -0.64 0.31
CA ALA A 138 10.06 0.10 0.33
C ALA A 138 10.96 -0.32 1.50
N TYR A 139 10.39 -0.55 2.68
CA TYR A 139 11.15 -1.01 3.85
C TYR A 139 11.76 -2.39 3.61
N LEU A 140 10.99 -3.33 3.04
CA LEU A 140 11.48 -4.67 2.73
C LEU A 140 12.56 -4.65 1.63
N PHE A 141 12.46 -3.74 0.65
CA PHE A 141 13.53 -3.50 -0.32
C PHE A 141 14.82 -3.02 0.35
N VAL A 142 14.72 -2.06 1.28
CA VAL A 142 15.89 -1.50 1.98
C VAL A 142 16.55 -2.53 2.90
N THR A 143 15.75 -3.29 3.65
CA THR A 143 16.26 -4.09 4.79
C THR A 143 16.50 -5.56 4.47
N HIS A 144 15.70 -6.16 3.59
CA HIS A 144 15.75 -7.60 3.31
C HIS A 144 16.15 -7.92 1.86
N ASN A 145 16.32 -6.90 1.00
CA ASN A 145 16.61 -7.05 -0.43
C ASN A 145 15.62 -8.00 -1.15
N ILE A 146 14.36 -8.05 -0.67
CA ILE A 146 13.29 -8.85 -1.28
C ILE A 146 12.79 -8.08 -2.49
N GLN A 147 13.30 -8.38 -3.69
CA GLN A 147 12.98 -7.62 -4.91
C GLN A 147 11.63 -8.01 -5.55
N ASP A 148 10.90 -8.95 -4.95
CA ASP A 148 9.58 -9.31 -5.42
C ASP A 148 8.61 -8.13 -5.24
N ARG A 149 8.07 -7.66 -6.36
CA ARG A 149 7.25 -6.45 -6.48
C ARG A 149 5.80 -6.68 -6.10
N SER A 150 5.35 -7.93 -6.17
CA SER A 150 3.96 -8.35 -5.90
C SER A 150 3.85 -9.25 -4.68
N GLY A 151 4.99 -9.62 -4.08
CA GLY A 151 5.03 -10.54 -2.95
C GLY A 151 4.60 -9.87 -1.65
N HIS A 152 3.46 -10.29 -1.11
CA HIS A 152 3.04 -9.98 0.25
C HIS A 152 3.37 -11.14 1.17
N GLY A 153 4.67 -11.47 1.28
CA GLY A 153 5.12 -12.59 2.11
C GLY A 153 4.89 -12.38 3.62
N PRO A 154 5.35 -13.32 4.47
CA PRO A 154 5.19 -13.23 5.92
C PRO A 154 5.74 -11.92 6.52
N GLU A 155 6.84 -11.39 6.00
CA GLU A 155 7.41 -10.12 6.47
C GLU A 155 6.50 -8.92 6.16
N PHE A 156 5.84 -8.92 5.00
CA PHE A 156 4.86 -7.88 4.68
C PHE A 156 3.71 -7.91 5.70
N HIS A 157 3.14 -9.09 5.92
CA HIS A 157 2.04 -9.29 6.86
C HIS A 157 2.40 -8.84 8.29
N LYS A 158 3.62 -9.16 8.76
CA LYS A 158 4.11 -8.70 10.07
C LYS A 158 4.07 -7.17 10.20
N HIS A 159 4.61 -6.45 9.22
CA HIS A 159 4.62 -4.98 9.27
C HIS A 159 3.21 -4.39 9.09
N MET A 160 2.39 -4.98 8.20
CA MET A 160 0.99 -4.60 7.99
C MET A 160 0.18 -4.69 9.29
N HIS A 161 0.20 -5.84 9.96
CA HIS A 161 -0.53 -6.04 11.21
C HIS A 161 -0.02 -5.14 12.34
N ARG A 162 1.31 -4.99 12.47
CA ARG A 162 1.92 -4.09 13.46
C ARG A 162 1.47 -2.64 13.27
N ILE A 163 1.45 -2.16 12.03
CA ILE A 163 1.05 -0.77 11.73
C ILE A 163 -0.45 -0.60 11.91
N ASN A 164 -1.29 -1.54 11.44
CA ASN A 164 -2.73 -1.49 11.68
C ASN A 164 -3.08 -1.43 13.17
N ALA A 165 -2.41 -2.25 13.98
CA ALA A 165 -2.62 -2.23 15.44
C ALA A 165 -2.16 -0.92 16.10
N ALA A 166 -1.03 -0.36 15.67
CA ALA A 166 -0.46 0.86 16.25
C ALA A 166 -1.14 2.15 15.78
N ALA A 167 -1.63 2.16 14.54
CA ALA A 167 -2.17 3.32 13.88
C ALA A 167 -3.70 3.28 13.76
N GLY A 168 -4.38 2.17 14.07
CA GLY A 168 -5.83 2.06 13.83
C GLY A 168 -6.22 2.10 12.34
N THR A 169 -5.27 1.82 11.44
CA THR A 169 -5.49 1.75 9.99
C THR A 169 -5.98 0.37 9.56
N ASN A 170 -6.49 0.26 8.33
CA ASN A 170 -6.86 -1.02 7.73
C ASN A 170 -6.06 -1.29 6.45
N ILE A 171 -4.72 -1.28 6.56
CA ILE A 171 -3.84 -1.67 5.46
C ILE A 171 -4.12 -3.12 5.11
N THR A 172 -4.40 -3.37 3.84
CA THR A 172 -4.64 -4.68 3.27
C THR A 172 -3.59 -5.02 2.22
N VAL A 173 -3.47 -6.32 1.93
CA VAL A 173 -2.67 -6.85 0.81
C VAL A 173 -3.22 -6.39 -0.54
N TYR A 174 -4.54 -6.27 -0.64
CA TYR A 174 -5.23 -5.86 -1.86
C TYR A 174 -5.95 -4.55 -1.65
N HIS A 175 -5.78 -3.63 -2.61
CA HIS A 175 -6.58 -2.42 -2.64
C HIS A 175 -7.77 -2.55 -3.60
N ASN A 176 -8.95 -2.07 -3.17
CA ASN A 176 -10.16 -2.11 -3.97
C ASN A 176 -10.36 -0.79 -4.74
N PHE A 177 -9.75 -0.67 -5.93
CA PHE A 177 -9.91 0.47 -6.84
C PHE A 177 -10.49 0.07 -8.21
N HIS A 178 -11.27 -1.02 -8.24
CA HIS A 178 -11.72 -1.64 -9.49
C HIS A 178 -12.56 -0.69 -10.34
N ASP A 179 -13.46 0.07 -9.73
CA ASP A 179 -14.35 0.99 -10.45
C ASP A 179 -13.58 2.17 -11.04
N GLU A 180 -12.67 2.76 -10.27
CA GLU A 180 -11.84 3.87 -10.73
C GLU A 180 -10.89 3.42 -11.85
N VAL A 181 -10.24 2.27 -11.69
CA VAL A 181 -9.40 1.66 -12.73
C VAL A 181 -10.23 1.39 -13.99
N ASN A 182 -11.45 0.85 -13.84
CA ASN A 182 -12.34 0.57 -14.95
C ASN A 182 -12.84 1.84 -15.64
N TYR A 183 -13.10 2.91 -14.89
CA TYR A 183 -13.46 4.23 -15.42
C TYR A 183 -12.37 4.76 -16.37
N TYR A 184 -11.10 4.60 -16.01
CA TYR A 184 -9.99 5.04 -16.86
C TYR A 184 -9.74 4.12 -18.07
N LYS A 185 -10.25 2.88 -18.11
CA LYS A 185 -10.10 1.94 -19.25
C LYS A 185 -11.03 2.28 -20.43
N THR A 186 -10.89 3.48 -20.96
CA THR A 186 -11.79 4.06 -21.97
C THR A 186 -11.56 3.56 -23.40
N HIS A 187 -10.40 2.97 -23.69
CA HIS A 187 -10.11 2.42 -25.01
C HIS A 187 -10.44 0.94 -25.05
N VAL A 188 -11.39 0.57 -25.91
CA VAL A 188 -11.86 -0.80 -26.03
C VAL A 188 -11.58 -1.33 -27.44
N TRP A 189 -11.00 -2.52 -27.51
CA TRP A 189 -10.85 -3.28 -28.73
C TRP A 189 -11.59 -4.60 -28.62
N LYS A 190 -12.12 -5.07 -29.75
CA LYS A 190 -12.73 -6.38 -29.90
C LYS A 190 -12.01 -7.17 -30.99
N CYS A 191 -11.57 -8.38 -30.68
CA CYS A 191 -11.04 -9.32 -31.66
C CYS A 191 -12.14 -9.69 -32.64
N ASN A 192 -11.81 -9.89 -33.92
CA ASN A 192 -12.73 -10.40 -34.93
C ASN A 192 -12.62 -11.93 -35.14
N GLY A 193 -11.77 -12.62 -34.37
CA GLY A 193 -11.55 -14.05 -34.45
C GLY A 193 -12.47 -14.87 -33.54
N PRO A 194 -12.24 -16.20 -33.45
CA PRO A 194 -13.06 -17.14 -32.66
C PRO A 194 -13.03 -16.88 -31.15
N CYS A 195 -12.03 -16.17 -30.61
CA CYS A 195 -11.96 -15.86 -29.18
C CYS A 195 -13.11 -14.95 -28.68
N GLN A 196 -13.88 -14.34 -29.59
CA GLN A 196 -15.11 -13.61 -29.24
C GLN A 196 -16.15 -14.44 -28.50
N HIS A 197 -16.13 -15.75 -28.70
CA HIS A 197 -17.07 -16.69 -28.09
C HIS A 197 -16.44 -17.50 -26.96
N LYS A 198 -15.17 -17.23 -26.62
CA LYS A 198 -14.44 -17.95 -25.58
C LYS A 198 -14.42 -17.12 -24.29
N PRO A 199 -14.82 -17.70 -23.15
CA PRO A 199 -14.59 -17.08 -21.86
C PRO A 199 -13.07 -17.00 -21.56
N PRO A 200 -12.66 -16.14 -20.62
CA PRO A 200 -13.48 -15.16 -19.90
C PRO A 200 -13.60 -13.81 -20.64
N TYR A 201 -12.75 -13.56 -21.64
CA TYR A 201 -12.59 -12.22 -22.21
C TYR A 201 -13.52 -11.91 -23.39
N TYR A 202 -14.10 -12.93 -24.04
CA TYR A 202 -14.99 -12.78 -25.20
C TYR A 202 -14.40 -11.85 -26.28
N GLY A 203 -13.08 -11.97 -26.48
CA GLY A 203 -12.31 -11.18 -27.44
C GLY A 203 -12.20 -9.67 -27.11
N ILE A 204 -12.57 -9.23 -25.91
CA ILE A 204 -12.55 -7.81 -25.52
C ILE A 204 -11.26 -7.48 -24.78
N VAL A 205 -10.62 -6.37 -25.14
CA VAL A 205 -9.48 -5.78 -24.42
C VAL A 205 -9.81 -4.33 -24.10
N LYS A 206 -9.75 -3.96 -22.82
CA LYS A 206 -9.94 -2.58 -22.35
C LYS A 206 -8.62 -2.02 -21.81
N ARG A 207 -8.23 -0.81 -22.21
CA ARG A 207 -6.99 -0.16 -21.75
C ARG A 207 -7.22 1.32 -21.48
N SER A 208 -6.42 1.89 -20.59
CA SER A 208 -6.43 3.33 -20.30
C SER A 208 -5.67 4.17 -21.32
N MET A 209 -4.79 3.53 -22.11
CA MET A 209 -4.04 4.18 -23.19
C MET A 209 -4.50 3.67 -24.54
N ASN A 210 -4.44 4.53 -25.56
CA ASN A 210 -4.70 4.16 -26.95
C ASN A 210 -3.57 3.31 -27.55
N ARG A 211 -3.37 2.12 -27.00
CA ARG A 211 -2.36 1.14 -27.43
C ARG A 211 -3.07 -0.12 -27.86
N LYS A 212 -3.21 -0.32 -29.18
CA LYS A 212 -3.77 -1.55 -29.75
C LYS A 212 -3.00 -2.79 -29.23
N PRO A 213 -3.67 -3.93 -29.00
CA PRO A 213 -2.99 -5.19 -28.76
C PRO A 213 -1.90 -5.48 -29.79
N GLN A 214 -0.70 -5.84 -29.31
CA GLN A 214 0.50 -5.96 -30.13
C GLN A 214 1.49 -6.95 -29.53
N LYS A 215 2.56 -7.29 -30.28
CA LYS A 215 3.61 -8.25 -29.88
C LYS A 215 4.29 -7.99 -28.53
N ALA A 216 4.23 -6.76 -28.03
CA ALA A 216 4.76 -6.40 -26.71
C ALA A 216 3.87 -6.87 -25.54
N ASP A 217 2.66 -7.37 -25.82
CA ASP A 217 1.79 -7.97 -24.81
C ASP A 217 2.15 -9.45 -24.66
N SER A 218 2.36 -9.92 -23.44
CA SER A 218 2.84 -11.28 -23.14
C SER A 218 1.95 -12.38 -23.74
N TRP A 219 0.63 -12.17 -23.75
CA TRP A 219 -0.36 -13.10 -24.30
C TRP A 219 -0.54 -13.01 -25.82
N PHE A 220 0.09 -12.05 -26.50
CA PHE A 220 -0.19 -11.77 -27.91
C PHE A 220 0.22 -12.93 -28.82
N GLU A 221 1.37 -13.56 -28.55
CA GLU A 221 1.88 -14.70 -29.33
C GLU A 221 0.93 -15.90 -29.22
N THR A 222 0.56 -16.28 -28.00
CA THR A 222 -0.46 -17.32 -27.73
C THR A 222 -1.79 -17.01 -28.41
N HIS A 223 -2.25 -15.76 -28.38
CA HIS A 223 -3.46 -15.35 -29.08
C HIS A 223 -3.33 -15.50 -30.61
N GLN A 224 -2.17 -15.18 -31.20
CA GLN A 224 -1.95 -15.36 -32.64
C GLN A 224 -2.01 -16.84 -33.03
N GLU A 225 -1.45 -17.74 -32.23
CA GLU A 225 -1.47 -19.18 -32.50
C GLU A 225 -2.85 -19.80 -32.32
N THR A 226 -3.56 -19.44 -31.24
CA THR A 226 -4.83 -20.08 -30.87
C THR A 226 -6.07 -19.45 -31.50
N CYS A 227 -5.97 -18.19 -31.96
CA CYS A 227 -7.07 -17.44 -32.53
C CYS A 227 -6.76 -16.85 -33.90
N GLY A 228 -5.57 -16.28 -34.11
CA GLY A 228 -5.16 -15.60 -35.36
C GLY A 228 -5.99 -14.35 -35.71
N GLY A 229 -6.86 -13.89 -34.80
CA GLY A 229 -7.75 -12.77 -35.03
C GLY A 229 -7.04 -11.41 -34.92
N THR A 230 -7.70 -10.37 -35.43
CA THR A 230 -7.23 -8.99 -35.32
C THR A 230 -8.14 -8.18 -34.40
N PHE A 231 -7.54 -7.37 -33.54
CA PHE A 231 -8.25 -6.45 -32.67
C PHE A 231 -8.66 -5.16 -33.40
N ILE A 232 -9.96 -4.89 -33.41
CA ILE A 232 -10.61 -3.71 -33.99
C ILE A 232 -11.06 -2.80 -32.86
N LYS A 233 -10.83 -1.49 -32.99
CA LYS A 233 -11.21 -0.52 -31.96
C LYS A 233 -12.72 -0.30 -31.99
N VAL A 234 -13.38 -0.39 -30.84
CA VAL A 234 -14.86 -0.28 -30.73
C VAL A 234 -15.30 0.88 -29.83
N SER A 235 -14.43 1.40 -28.97
CA SER A 235 -14.72 2.59 -28.16
C SER A 235 -13.46 3.40 -27.90
N GLU A 236 -13.60 4.74 -27.95
CA GLU A 236 -12.59 5.70 -27.52
C GLU A 236 -13.25 6.95 -26.90
N PRO A 237 -12.57 7.65 -25.97
CA PRO A 237 -13.06 8.91 -25.46
C PRO A 237 -13.10 9.97 -26.58
N PRO A 238 -14.02 10.95 -26.51
CA PRO A 238 -14.12 12.01 -27.50
C PRO A 238 -12.81 12.78 -27.59
N LYS A 239 -12.39 13.10 -28.83
CA LYS A 239 -11.20 13.94 -29.06
C LYS A 239 -11.49 15.33 -28.49
N LYS A 240 -10.60 15.83 -27.62
CA LYS A 240 -10.63 17.25 -27.23
C LYS A 240 -10.37 18.07 -28.49
N GLU A 241 -11.27 19.00 -28.81
CA GLU A 241 -11.06 19.96 -29.90
C GLU A 241 -9.79 20.76 -29.57
N GLU A 242 -8.74 20.58 -30.35
CA GLU A 242 -7.54 21.39 -30.25
C GLU A 242 -7.86 22.76 -30.84
N GLU A 243 -7.99 23.78 -29.99
CA GLU A 243 -7.90 25.17 -30.44
C GLU A 243 -6.52 25.35 -31.11
N HIS A 244 -6.50 25.31 -32.44
CA HIS A 244 -5.32 25.58 -33.24
C HIS A 244 -4.90 27.03 -33.04
N SER A 245 -4.00 27.27 -32.07
CA SER A 245 -3.22 28.50 -32.05
C SER A 245 -2.30 28.50 -33.28
N GLU A 246 -2.60 29.34 -34.26
CA GLU A 246 -1.78 29.56 -35.46
C GLU A 246 -0.31 29.84 -35.07
N LYS A 247 0.58 28.94 -35.45
CA LYS A 247 2.04 29.14 -35.34
C LYS A 247 2.46 30.22 -36.34
N LYS A 248 2.62 31.47 -35.88
CA LYS A 248 3.42 32.46 -36.62
C LYS A 248 4.92 32.16 -36.47
N GLU A 249 5.56 31.88 -37.60
CA GLU A 249 7.01 31.79 -37.75
C GLU A 249 7.70 33.06 -37.23
N ARG A 250 8.66 32.92 -36.31
CA ARG A 250 9.53 34.02 -35.87
C ARG A 250 10.94 33.83 -36.44
N LYS A 251 11.25 34.56 -37.52
CA LYS A 251 12.64 34.88 -37.91
C LYS A 251 13.22 35.91 -36.92
N GLY A 252 14.45 35.67 -36.49
CA GLY A 252 15.09 36.40 -35.40
C GLY A 252 15.50 37.83 -35.73
N LYS A 253 15.64 38.63 -34.67
CA LYS A 253 16.59 39.74 -34.56
C LYS A 253 16.90 40.01 -33.09
N LYS A 254 18.20 39.98 -32.76
CA LYS A 254 18.77 40.43 -31.49
C LYS A 254 18.67 41.96 -31.40
N SER A 255 18.25 42.50 -30.26
CA SER A 255 18.77 43.79 -29.76
C SER A 255 18.74 43.84 -28.24
N LYS A 256 19.89 44.17 -27.65
CA LYS A 256 20.12 44.50 -26.23
C LYS A 256 19.41 45.80 -25.85
N ARG A 257 18.93 45.89 -24.60
CA ARG A 257 19.04 47.00 -23.59
C ARG A 257 17.99 46.72 -22.50
N LYS A 258 18.37 46.45 -21.25
CA LYS A 258 18.81 47.32 -20.14
C LYS A 258 17.61 47.69 -19.22
N ILE A 259 17.69 47.10 -18.02
CA ILE A 259 17.09 47.38 -16.70
C ILE A 259 16.22 48.65 -16.57
N GLU A 260 15.06 48.51 -15.93
CA GLU A 260 14.60 49.39 -14.84
C GLU A 260 13.56 48.68 -13.94
N ASN A 261 13.78 48.82 -12.63
CA ASN A 261 12.91 48.40 -11.52
C ASN A 261 11.74 49.37 -11.42
N GLU A 262 10.51 48.90 -11.19
CA GLU A 262 9.59 49.62 -10.30
C GLU A 262 8.75 48.65 -9.46
N ILE A 263 8.77 48.96 -8.18
CA ILE A 263 8.03 48.37 -7.06
C ILE A 263 6.62 48.95 -7.10
N SER A 264 5.60 48.13 -6.88
CA SER A 264 4.31 48.62 -6.37
C SER A 264 3.91 47.76 -5.19
N LYS A 265 3.94 48.42 -4.03
CA LYS A 265 3.40 47.98 -2.76
C LYS A 265 1.88 48.09 -2.84
N ASP A 266 1.17 47.10 -2.31
CA ASP A 266 -0.07 47.34 -1.59
C ASP A 266 -0.09 46.44 -0.36
N ASN A 267 -0.06 47.10 0.80
CA ASN A 267 -0.24 46.52 2.12
C ASN A 267 -1.74 46.47 2.42
N VAL A 268 -2.23 45.36 2.96
CA VAL A 268 -3.35 45.36 3.91
C VAL A 268 -2.90 44.55 5.13
N ILE A 269 -2.79 45.26 6.25
CA ILE A 269 -2.58 44.75 7.61
C ILE A 269 -3.95 44.50 8.25
N LEU A 270 -3.95 43.66 9.30
CA LEU A 270 -4.87 43.47 10.45
C LEU A 270 -5.25 41.97 10.53
N ASP A 271 -5.04 41.19 11.60
CA ASP A 271 -4.73 41.50 13.00
C ASP A 271 -4.06 40.29 13.69
N GLU A 272 -3.13 40.55 14.60
CA GLU A 272 -2.60 39.60 15.59
C GLU A 272 -3.56 39.44 16.78
N LYS A 273 -3.82 38.20 17.25
CA LYS A 273 -4.10 37.90 18.66
C LYS A 273 -3.58 36.52 19.10
N ASP A 274 -2.49 36.59 19.86
CA ASP A 274 -2.09 35.91 21.13
C ASP A 274 -2.34 34.38 21.34
N PRO A 275 -1.32 33.60 21.79
CA PRO A 275 -1.34 32.14 21.83
C PRO A 275 -1.67 31.61 23.24
N SER A 276 -2.80 30.93 23.38
CA SER A 276 -2.94 29.92 24.43
C SER A 276 -3.97 28.87 24.02
N LYS A 277 -3.48 27.70 23.57
CA LYS A 277 -4.16 26.41 23.71
C LYS A 277 -3.21 25.28 23.34
N LYS A 278 -3.07 24.37 24.30
CA LYS A 278 -2.23 23.17 24.32
C LYS A 278 -2.47 22.30 23.07
N ALA A 279 -1.41 22.00 22.31
CA ALA A 279 -1.46 21.12 21.14
C ALA A 279 -1.89 19.70 21.53
N ARG A 280 -2.83 19.13 20.77
CA ARG A 280 -3.36 17.76 20.95
C ARG A 280 -2.61 16.77 20.05
N SER A 281 -2.46 15.54 20.53
CA SER A 281 -1.65 14.47 19.92
C SER A 281 -2.42 13.69 18.86
N ILE A 282 -1.71 13.15 17.85
CA ILE A 282 -2.25 12.32 16.75
C ILE A 282 -2.97 11.04 17.24
N LEU A 283 -2.75 10.65 18.50
CA LEU A 283 -3.42 9.54 19.17
C LEU A 283 -4.92 9.78 19.36
N ASP A 284 -5.35 11.05 19.50
CA ASP A 284 -6.75 11.41 19.77
C ASP A 284 -7.68 11.15 18.56
N TYR A 285 -7.13 11.01 17.36
CA TYR A 285 -7.90 10.74 16.14
C TYR A 285 -8.53 9.34 16.15
N PHE A 286 -7.78 8.32 16.58
CA PHE A 286 -8.24 6.92 16.51
C PHE A 286 -9.12 6.49 17.70
N GLU A 287 -9.07 7.19 18.84
CA GLU A 287 -10.00 6.94 19.96
C GLU A 287 -11.41 7.49 19.71
N SER A 288 -11.55 8.53 18.86
CA SER A 288 -12.83 9.17 18.56
C SER A 288 -13.77 8.36 17.64
N SER A 289 -13.28 7.28 17.04
CA SER A 289 -14.06 6.40 16.14
C SER A 289 -14.61 5.13 16.81
N THR A 290 -14.56 5.02 18.14
CA THR A 290 -15.22 3.90 18.83
C THR A 290 -16.74 4.11 18.88
N VAL A 291 -17.46 3.38 18.02
CA VAL A 291 -18.92 3.34 17.95
C VAL A 291 -19.49 2.91 19.31
N LYS A 292 -20.25 3.81 19.95
CA LYS A 292 -21.10 3.50 21.10
C LYS A 292 -22.28 2.64 20.62
N GLN A 293 -22.44 1.46 21.22
CA GLN A 293 -23.72 0.76 21.27
C GLN A 293 -24.77 1.66 21.94
N GLY A 294 -25.95 1.80 21.32
CA GLY A 294 -27.09 2.46 21.96
C GLY A 294 -28.28 2.78 21.03
N SER A 295 -29.26 1.86 21.02
CA SER A 295 -30.72 2.03 20.94
C SER A 295 -31.40 2.72 19.75
N ASP A 296 -32.20 1.91 19.05
CA ASP A 296 -33.60 2.11 18.64
C ASP A 296 -34.01 3.39 17.90
N ILE A 297 -34.16 3.31 16.57
CA ILE A 297 -35.38 3.78 15.88
C ILE A 297 -35.58 2.94 14.59
N ASN A 298 -36.84 2.75 14.24
CA ASN A 298 -37.42 1.62 13.52
C ASN A 298 -37.96 2.07 12.12
N ILE A 299 -38.12 1.11 11.19
CA ILE A 299 -38.99 1.12 9.96
C ILE A 299 -38.29 1.56 8.62
N PRO A 300 -38.59 0.97 7.43
CA PRO A 300 -38.46 -0.43 6.99
C PRO A 300 -37.82 -0.57 5.58
N ILE A 301 -36.96 -1.56 5.32
CA ILE A 301 -36.56 -1.91 3.95
C ILE A 301 -37.47 -3.05 3.47
N GLN A 302 -38.27 -2.77 2.43
CA GLN A 302 -39.08 -3.76 1.73
C GLN A 302 -38.15 -4.63 0.88
N ILE A 303 -37.96 -5.88 1.29
CA ILE A 303 -37.41 -6.94 0.44
C ILE A 303 -38.58 -7.87 0.15
N PHE A 304 -38.88 -8.04 -1.14
CA PHE A 304 -39.84 -9.02 -1.62
C PHE A 304 -39.27 -10.43 -1.43
N ASP A 305 -40.14 -11.28 -0.89
CA ASP A 305 -39.96 -12.70 -0.61
C ASP A 305 -39.64 -13.51 -1.86
N ASP A 306 -38.84 -14.58 -1.70
CA ASP A 306 -39.38 -15.90 -2.04
C ASP A 306 -38.75 -17.01 -1.18
N GLU A 307 -39.61 -17.98 -0.87
CA GLU A 307 -39.61 -19.00 0.17
C GLU A 307 -38.52 -20.09 -0.09
N THR A 308 -37.99 -20.85 0.89
CA THR A 308 -38.71 -21.89 1.65
C THR A 308 -37.93 -22.39 2.90
N GLU A 309 -38.63 -22.38 4.04
CA GLU A 309 -38.74 -23.39 5.14
C GLU A 309 -37.47 -23.92 5.87
N LYS A 310 -37.21 -23.48 7.11
CA LYS A 310 -37.72 -23.95 8.44
C LYS A 310 -37.05 -25.22 9.01
N TYR A 311 -36.17 -25.05 10.01
CA TYR A 311 -36.40 -25.53 11.39
C TYR A 311 -35.42 -24.85 12.37
N CYS A 312 -35.94 -24.39 13.51
CA CYS A 312 -35.22 -23.78 14.63
C CYS A 312 -35.02 -24.83 15.74
N GLY A 313 -33.84 -24.84 16.38
CA GLY A 313 -33.57 -25.57 17.62
C GLY A 313 -32.45 -24.91 18.41
N ASN A 314 -32.71 -24.64 19.69
CA ASN A 314 -31.99 -23.72 20.57
C ASN A 314 -30.59 -24.18 21.05
N ILE A 315 -29.72 -23.18 21.26
CA ILE A 315 -28.69 -22.95 22.30
C ILE A 315 -28.12 -24.18 23.04
N THR A 316 -26.79 -24.38 22.95
CA THR A 316 -25.94 -24.72 24.12
C THR A 316 -24.47 -24.36 23.82
N ILE A 317 -23.90 -23.48 24.64
CA ILE A 317 -22.45 -23.24 24.73
C ILE A 317 -21.84 -24.46 25.42
N ASN A 318 -20.91 -25.16 24.75
CA ASN A 318 -19.99 -26.06 25.43
C ASN A 318 -18.65 -26.14 24.67
N ASN A 319 -17.60 -25.79 25.39
CA ASN A 319 -16.20 -25.99 25.02
C ASN A 319 -15.91 -27.47 24.76
N LYS A 320 -15.52 -27.82 23.54
CA LYS A 320 -14.70 -29.00 23.27
C LYS A 320 -14.00 -28.86 21.91
N ALA A 321 -12.68 -29.04 21.95
CA ALA A 321 -11.82 -29.15 20.79
C ALA A 321 -12.41 -30.15 19.78
N SER A 322 -12.58 -29.70 18.53
CA SER A 322 -13.00 -30.56 17.43
C SER A 322 -12.40 -30.07 16.12
N SER A 323 -11.58 -30.95 15.53
CA SER A 323 -11.12 -31.00 14.14
C SER A 323 -11.78 -29.97 13.22
N PHE A 324 -10.99 -29.00 12.75
CA PHE A 324 -11.37 -28.13 11.64
C PHE A 324 -11.67 -29.02 10.43
N LYS A 325 -12.93 -29.09 10.03
CA LYS A 325 -13.31 -29.57 8.70
C LYS A 325 -13.01 -28.41 7.77
N THR A 326 -11.91 -28.51 7.05
CA THR A 326 -11.60 -27.62 5.96
C THR A 326 -12.65 -27.89 4.87
N SER A 327 -13.41 -26.86 4.51
CA SER A 327 -14.46 -26.99 3.50
C SER A 327 -13.80 -26.82 2.14
N THR A 328 -13.62 -27.90 1.39
CA THR A 328 -13.12 -27.79 0.02
C THR A 328 -14.21 -27.30 -0.92
N VAL A 329 -13.81 -26.50 -1.91
CA VAL A 329 -14.67 -25.88 -2.91
C VAL A 329 -14.10 -26.10 -4.31
N GLN A 330 -14.97 -26.03 -5.32
CA GLN A 330 -14.60 -26.27 -6.71
C GLN A 330 -14.12 -24.97 -7.38
N CYS A 331 -12.94 -25.01 -8.02
CA CYS A 331 -12.45 -23.92 -8.85
C CYS A 331 -13.25 -23.83 -10.16
N PRO A 332 -13.82 -22.66 -10.50
CA PRO A 332 -14.60 -22.47 -11.72
C PRO A 332 -13.75 -22.36 -12.99
N ILE A 333 -12.41 -22.28 -12.88
CA ILE A 333 -11.50 -22.07 -14.01
C ILE A 333 -10.89 -23.40 -14.48
N CYS A 334 -10.25 -24.15 -13.58
CA CYS A 334 -9.64 -25.43 -13.92
C CYS A 334 -10.52 -26.65 -13.57
N GLY A 335 -11.57 -26.46 -12.77
CA GLY A 335 -12.49 -27.53 -12.35
C GLY A 335 -12.01 -28.40 -11.18
N ASP A 336 -10.92 -28.03 -10.49
CA ASP A 336 -10.39 -28.77 -9.34
C ASP A 336 -11.30 -28.62 -8.10
N ASN A 337 -11.61 -29.73 -7.43
CA ASN A 337 -12.55 -29.82 -6.30
C ASN A 337 -11.85 -30.03 -4.95
N SER A 338 -10.52 -30.03 -4.94
CA SER A 338 -9.69 -30.34 -3.78
C SER A 338 -9.10 -29.11 -3.08
N ILE A 339 -9.62 -27.92 -3.40
CA ILE A 339 -9.06 -26.66 -2.92
C ILE A 339 -9.80 -26.21 -1.67
N GLU A 340 -9.07 -25.86 -0.63
CA GLU A 340 -9.66 -25.34 0.58
C GLU A 340 -10.31 -23.97 0.36
N ALA A 341 -11.43 -23.70 1.03
CA ALA A 341 -12.21 -22.48 0.81
C ALA A 341 -11.45 -21.18 1.09
N ASP A 342 -10.40 -21.22 1.91
CA ASP A 342 -9.49 -20.11 2.17
C ASP A 342 -8.40 -19.95 1.09
N GLU A 343 -8.08 -21.00 0.35
CA GLU A 343 -7.08 -21.02 -0.72
C GLU A 343 -7.69 -20.92 -2.13
N ILE A 344 -9.02 -20.98 -2.25
CA ILE A 344 -9.74 -20.96 -3.54
C ILE A 344 -9.41 -19.75 -4.41
N ASN A 345 -9.23 -18.59 -3.79
CA ASN A 345 -8.92 -17.36 -4.52
C ASN A 345 -7.48 -17.35 -5.03
N GLU A 346 -6.52 -17.84 -4.25
CA GLU A 346 -5.11 -17.99 -4.67
C GLU A 346 -4.99 -19.00 -5.82
N HIS A 347 -5.71 -20.11 -5.71
CA HIS A 347 -5.80 -21.11 -6.77
C HIS A 347 -6.45 -20.55 -8.04
N ILE A 348 -7.55 -19.78 -7.92
CA ILE A 348 -8.22 -19.12 -9.05
C ILE A 348 -7.22 -18.19 -9.76
N ASP A 349 -6.41 -17.42 -9.03
CA ASP A 349 -5.44 -16.51 -9.61
C ASP A 349 -4.27 -17.23 -10.28
N LEU A 350 -3.78 -18.35 -9.71
CA LEU A 350 -2.82 -19.21 -10.39
C LEU A 350 -3.41 -19.82 -11.67
N CYS A 351 -4.68 -20.20 -11.66
CA CYS A 351 -5.36 -20.69 -12.86
C CYS A 351 -5.51 -19.60 -13.93
N ILE A 352 -5.69 -18.34 -13.53
CA ILE A 352 -5.73 -17.20 -14.45
C ILE A 352 -4.33 -16.89 -15.03
N GLN A 353 -3.26 -17.22 -14.30
CA GLN A 353 -1.88 -16.93 -14.70
C GLN A 353 -1.18 -18.07 -15.48
N ILE A 354 -1.67 -19.30 -15.37
CA ILE A 354 -1.12 -20.49 -16.05
C ILE A 354 -1.75 -20.69 -17.46
N GLU A 355 -2.79 -19.93 -17.81
CA GLU A 355 -3.32 -19.77 -19.19
C GLU A 355 -2.75 -18.52 -19.90
#